data_AF-A0A151DWP3-F1
#
_entry.id   AF-A0A151DWP3-F1
#
_cell.length_a   1.000
_cell.length_b   1.000
_cell.length_c   1.000
_cell.angle_alpha   90.00
_cell.angle_beta   90.00
_cell.angle_gamma   90.00
#
_symmetry.space_group_name_H-M   'P 1'
#
loop_
_entity.id
_entity.type
_entity.pdbx_description
1 polymer ?
#
loop_
_entity_poly.entity_id
_entity_poly.type
_entity_poly.pdbx_seq_one_letter_code
_entity_poly.pdbx_strand_id
1 'polypeptide(L)'
;MKLLIPPEPLVLKKQSIEQKGREWDIDSISLWFANRLPTYLWNDAGWSKPLKAEGYTWQSFLKILSLHKKEMIRWSRNALSWKDFLLKLQDTIKDPVFKTVLLGKDKRQVIIDG
;
A
#
# COMPACT_ATOMS: atom_id res chain seq x y z
N MET A 1 0.14 0.82 17.18
CA MET A 1 -1.09 0.16 16.65
C MET A 1 -0.94 -1.34 16.36
N LYS A 2 -2.08 -2.05 16.22
CA LYS A 2 -2.17 -3.43 15.70
C LYS A 2 -2.88 -3.41 14.34
N LEU A 3 -2.19 -3.82 13.27
CA LEU A 3 -2.77 -4.02 11.94
C LEU A 3 -3.02 -5.51 11.72
N LEU A 4 -4.25 -5.85 11.36
CA LEU A 4 -4.61 -7.23 11.04
C LEU A 4 -3.96 -7.64 9.70
N ILE A 5 -3.65 -8.93 9.56
CA ILE A 5 -3.26 -9.52 8.28
C ILE A 5 -4.55 -10.04 7.64
N PRO A 6 -5.20 -9.28 6.75
CA PRO A 6 -6.42 -9.75 6.09
C PRO A 6 -6.13 -10.95 5.19
N PRO A 7 -7.16 -11.72 4.81
CA PRO A 7 -7.01 -12.77 3.80
C PRO A 7 -6.49 -12.20 2.48
N GLU A 8 -5.79 -13.03 1.70
CA GLU A 8 -5.29 -12.65 0.39
C GLU A 8 -6.46 -12.36 -0.56
N PRO A 9 -6.50 -11.20 -1.24
CA PRO A 9 -7.55 -10.90 -2.19
C PRO A 9 -7.31 -11.66 -3.51
N LEU A 10 -7.64 -12.97 -3.51
CA LEU A 10 -7.39 -13.89 -4.62
C LEU A 10 -8.02 -13.43 -5.95
N VAL A 11 -9.16 -12.72 -5.88
CA VAL A 11 -9.82 -12.13 -7.05
C VAL A 11 -8.93 -11.09 -7.74
N LEU A 12 -8.27 -10.22 -6.97
CA LEU A 12 -7.34 -9.21 -7.50
C LEU A 12 -6.10 -9.88 -8.09
N LYS A 13 -5.64 -10.96 -7.46
CA LYS A 13 -4.48 -11.74 -7.93
C LYS A 13 -4.76 -12.47 -9.25
N LYS A 14 -5.95 -13.06 -9.41
CA LYS A 14 -6.34 -13.70 -10.68
C LYS A 14 -6.41 -12.69 -11.83
N GLN A 15 -6.96 -11.50 -11.58
CA GLN A 15 -6.98 -10.39 -12.55
C GLN A 15 -5.56 -9.98 -13.01
N SER A 16 -4.57 -10.06 -12.11
CA SER A 16 -3.15 -9.84 -12.47
C SER A 16 -2.58 -10.92 -13.40
N ILE A 17 -3.03 -12.16 -13.27
CA ILE A 17 -2.46 -13.31 -14.00
C ILE A 17 -3.04 -13.37 -15.42
N GLU A 18 -4.32 -13.07 -15.59
CA GLU A 18 -5.03 -13.08 -16.89
C GLU A 18 -4.51 -12.01 -17.87
N GLN A 19 -3.85 -10.96 -17.37
CA GLN A 19 -3.29 -9.87 -18.19
C GLN A 19 -1.87 -10.13 -18.74
N LYS A 20 -1.28 -11.32 -18.48
CA LYS A 20 0.12 -11.68 -18.81
C LYS A 20 0.54 -11.58 -20.30
N GLY A 21 -0.38 -11.36 -21.24
CA GLY A 21 -0.12 -11.44 -22.69
C GLY A 21 0.18 -10.12 -23.42
N ARG A 22 0.07 -8.95 -22.77
CA ARG A 22 0.42 -7.66 -23.39
C ARG A 22 1.75 -7.16 -22.84
N GLU A 23 2.62 -6.74 -23.75
CA GLU A 23 3.95 -6.19 -23.49
C GLU A 23 3.84 -5.13 -22.40
N TRP A 24 4.47 -5.41 -21.26
CA TRP A 24 4.28 -4.63 -20.04
C TRP A 24 4.97 -3.28 -20.19
N ASP A 25 4.20 -2.19 -20.06
CA ASP A 25 4.79 -0.99 -19.48
C ASP A 25 4.97 -1.26 -17.98
N ILE A 26 6.21 -1.53 -17.57
CA ILE A 26 6.61 -1.74 -16.17
C ILE A 26 6.30 -0.48 -15.34
N ASP A 27 6.17 0.68 -16.00
CA ASP A 27 5.73 1.91 -15.36
C ASP A 27 4.24 1.86 -14.96
N SER A 28 3.47 0.88 -15.47
CA SER A 28 2.03 0.67 -15.27
C SER A 28 1.61 -0.79 -14.92
N ILE A 29 2.08 -1.36 -13.80
CA ILE A 29 1.39 -2.52 -13.17
C ILE A 29 0.27 -2.05 -12.22
N SER A 30 -0.94 -1.75 -12.69
CA SER A 30 -1.26 -0.57 -13.52
C SER A 30 -2.14 0.35 -12.67
N LEU A 31 -1.55 1.42 -12.12
CA LEU A 31 -2.09 2.19 -10.99
C LEU A 31 -2.60 1.28 -9.83
N TRP A 32 -1.77 0.31 -9.41
CA TRP A 32 -2.02 -0.60 -8.27
C TRP A 32 -3.20 -1.58 -8.41
N PHE A 33 -3.70 -1.78 -9.64
CA PHE A 33 -5.01 -2.36 -10.00
C PHE A 33 -6.18 -1.40 -9.71
N ALA A 34 -6.08 -0.15 -10.20
CA ALA A 34 -7.08 0.93 -10.09
C ALA A 34 -7.48 1.29 -8.63
N ASN A 35 -6.50 1.52 -7.75
CA ASN A 35 -6.68 1.75 -6.30
C ASN A 35 -7.35 0.61 -5.51
N ARG A 36 -7.67 -0.54 -6.12
CA ARG A 36 -8.39 -1.62 -5.44
C ARG A 36 -7.60 -2.22 -4.28
N LEU A 37 -6.30 -2.48 -4.46
CA LEU A 37 -5.48 -3.01 -3.37
C LEU A 37 -5.32 -2.01 -2.21
N PRO A 38 -4.95 -0.73 -2.47
CA PRO A 38 -5.01 0.30 -1.43
C PRO A 38 -6.38 0.39 -0.73
N THR A 39 -7.48 0.40 -1.50
CA THR A 39 -8.85 0.49 -0.98
C THR A 39 -9.20 -0.72 -0.13
N TYR A 40 -8.86 -1.93 -0.58
CA TYR A 40 -9.07 -3.17 0.15
C TYR A 40 -8.37 -3.11 1.52
N LEU A 41 -7.10 -2.72 1.56
CA LEU A 41 -6.36 -2.64 2.82
C LEU A 41 -6.93 -1.55 3.75
N TRP A 42 -7.27 -0.40 3.20
CA TRP A 42 -7.72 0.75 3.99
C TRP A 42 -9.16 0.61 4.50
N ASN A 43 -10.08 0.19 3.63
CA ASN A 43 -11.50 0.05 3.95
C ASN A 43 -11.84 -1.37 4.42
N ASP A 44 -11.71 -2.36 3.55
CA ASP A 44 -12.25 -3.71 3.79
C ASP A 44 -11.50 -4.45 4.89
N ALA A 45 -10.16 -4.32 4.93
CA ALA A 45 -9.33 -4.86 6.01
C ALA A 45 -9.32 -3.96 7.26
N GLY A 46 -9.98 -2.81 7.21
CA GLY A 46 -10.17 -1.92 8.36
C GLY A 46 -8.91 -1.20 8.84
N TRP A 47 -7.84 -1.09 8.03
CA TRP A 47 -6.61 -0.43 8.46
C TRP A 47 -6.79 1.08 8.66
N SER A 48 -7.77 1.70 7.99
CA SER A 48 -8.04 3.14 8.12
C SER A 48 -8.25 3.60 9.56
N LYS A 49 -8.95 2.83 10.41
CA LYS A 49 -9.23 3.21 11.80
C LYS A 49 -7.94 3.35 12.64
N PRO A 50 -7.11 2.31 12.78
CA PRO A 50 -5.87 2.42 13.55
C PRO A 50 -4.86 3.37 12.90
N LEU A 51 -4.81 3.47 11.56
CA LEU A 51 -3.90 4.39 10.88
C LEU A 51 -4.27 5.86 11.12
N LYS A 52 -5.56 6.21 11.02
CA LYS A 52 -6.03 7.58 11.30
C LYS A 52 -5.79 7.98 12.75
N ALA A 53 -5.98 7.08 13.71
CA ALA A 53 -5.68 7.33 15.13
C ALA A 53 -4.21 7.67 15.37
N GLU A 54 -3.31 7.20 14.50
CA GLU A 54 -1.87 7.46 14.55
C GLU A 54 -1.45 8.66 13.67
N GLY A 55 -2.41 9.35 13.04
CA GLY A 55 -2.21 10.54 12.23
C GLY A 55 -2.05 10.30 10.72
N TYR A 56 -2.12 9.06 10.24
CA TYR A 56 -1.95 8.77 8.82
C TYR A 56 -3.19 9.17 8.00
N THR A 57 -2.94 9.83 6.88
CA THR A 57 -3.92 10.16 5.84
C THR A 57 -3.92 9.10 4.74
N TRP A 58 -4.97 9.09 3.92
CA TRP A 58 -5.02 8.24 2.72
C TRP A 58 -3.83 8.51 1.79
N GLN A 59 -3.44 9.78 1.62
CA GLN A 59 -2.30 10.19 0.80
C GLN A 59 -0.98 9.65 1.36
N SER A 60 -0.78 9.71 2.69
CA SER A 60 0.40 9.13 3.34
C SER A 60 0.46 7.61 3.16
N PHE A 61 -0.69 6.93 3.22
CA PHE A 61 -0.79 5.49 2.99
C PHE A 61 -0.45 5.09 1.55
N LEU A 62 -0.95 5.84 0.56
CA LEU A 62 -0.58 5.63 -0.84
C LEU A 62 0.93 5.83 -1.07
N LYS A 63 1.53 6.84 -0.42
CA LYS A 63 2.99 7.04 -0.46
C LYS A 63 3.74 5.83 0.10
N ILE A 64 3.30 5.28 1.24
CA ILE A 64 3.94 4.07 1.81
C ILE A 64 3.86 2.91 0.82
N LEU A 65 2.69 2.61 0.27
CA LEU A 65 2.53 1.55 -0.73
C LEU A 65 3.46 1.76 -1.92
N SER A 66 3.66 3.01 -2.34
CA SER A 66 4.57 3.35 -3.43
C SER A 66 6.04 3.05 -3.21
N LEU A 67 6.48 2.92 -1.97
CA LEU A 67 7.83 2.47 -1.63
C LEU A 67 7.99 0.95 -1.79
N HIS A 68 6.89 0.19 -1.75
CA HIS A 68 6.86 -1.28 -1.79
C HIS A 68 6.42 -1.83 -3.16
N LYS A 69 6.64 -1.06 -4.25
CA LYS A 69 6.31 -1.48 -5.64
C LYS A 69 6.91 -2.83 -5.99
N LYS A 70 8.19 -3.06 -5.64
CA LYS A 70 8.92 -4.28 -6.00
C LYS A 70 8.34 -5.50 -5.30
N GLU A 71 8.09 -5.40 -4.00
CA GLU A 71 7.48 -6.44 -3.17
C GLU A 71 6.11 -6.81 -3.71
N MET A 72 5.33 -5.81 -4.12
CA MET A 72 4.02 -6.06 -4.69
C MET A 72 4.06 -6.78 -6.03
N ILE A 73 4.99 -6.39 -6.92
CA ILE A 73 5.22 -7.11 -8.20
C ILE A 73 5.65 -8.55 -7.94
N ARG A 74 6.49 -8.76 -6.92
CA ARG A 74 6.88 -10.12 -6.51
C ARG A 74 5.68 -10.90 -6.00
N TRP A 75 4.83 -10.30 -5.17
CA TRP A 75 3.60 -10.94 -4.68
C TRP A 75 2.65 -11.32 -5.81
N SER A 76 2.37 -10.38 -6.74
CA SER A 76 1.46 -10.64 -7.86
C SER A 76 1.97 -11.76 -8.79
N ARG A 77 3.29 -11.94 -8.85
CA ARG A 77 3.96 -13.01 -9.61
C ARG A 77 4.20 -14.30 -8.81
N ASN A 78 3.61 -14.44 -7.63
CA ASN A 78 3.82 -15.57 -6.71
C ASN A 78 5.27 -15.74 -6.21
N ALA A 79 6.12 -14.72 -6.36
CA ALA A 79 7.49 -14.70 -5.87
C ALA A 79 7.62 -14.15 -4.44
N LEU A 80 6.53 -13.70 -3.83
CA LEU A 80 6.43 -13.26 -2.43
C LEU A 80 5.07 -13.69 -1.87
N SER A 81 5.01 -14.20 -0.65
CA SER A 81 3.72 -14.55 -0.03
C SER A 81 2.93 -13.28 0.35
N TRP A 82 1.60 -13.38 0.39
CA TRP A 82 0.75 -12.28 0.84
C TRP A 82 1.08 -11.82 2.26
N LYS A 83 1.34 -12.79 3.16
CA LYS A 83 1.73 -12.52 4.54
C LYS A 83 3.03 -11.73 4.61
N ASP A 84 4.05 -12.14 3.85
CA ASP A 84 5.36 -11.49 3.88
C ASP A 84 5.32 -10.08 3.27
N PHE A 85 4.52 -9.89 2.22
CA PHE A 85 4.25 -8.56 1.68
C PHE A 85 3.65 -7.63 2.75
N LEU A 86 2.62 -8.09 3.47
CA LEU A 86 1.97 -7.28 4.49
C LEU A 86 2.87 -7.01 5.70
N LEU A 87 3.69 -7.97 6.11
CA LEU A 87 4.65 -7.77 7.20
C LEU A 87 5.64 -6.66 6.87
N LYS A 88 6.23 -6.67 5.66
CA LYS A 88 7.11 -5.60 5.18
C LYS A 88 6.43 -4.23 5.17
N LEU A 89 5.16 -4.20 4.77
CA LEU A 89 4.37 -2.97 4.77
C LEU A 89 4.14 -2.46 6.21
N GLN A 90 3.78 -3.35 7.14
CA GLN A 90 3.59 -3.00 8.54
C GLN A 90 4.87 -2.49 9.20
N ASP A 91 6.02 -3.06 8.87
CA ASP A 91 7.32 -2.63 9.40
C ASP A 91 7.61 -1.18 9.01
N THR A 92 7.36 -0.82 7.74
CA THR A 92 7.52 0.58 7.29
C THR A 92 6.53 1.53 7.95
N ILE A 93 5.28 1.11 8.19
CA ILE A 93 4.31 1.97 8.87
C ILE A 93 4.70 2.17 10.35
N LYS A 94 5.24 1.14 11.01
CA LYS A 94 5.64 1.22 12.43
C LYS A 94 6.98 1.91 12.65
N ASP A 95 7.77 2.08 11.60
CA ASP A 95 9.07 2.73 11.66
C ASP A 95 8.93 4.21 12.10
N PRO A 96 9.55 4.62 13.23
CA PRO A 96 9.45 5.98 13.76
C PRO A 96 9.98 7.06 12.82
N VAL A 97 11.00 6.74 12.00
CA VAL A 97 11.59 7.67 11.03
C VAL A 97 10.62 7.89 9.89
N PHE A 98 10.06 6.83 9.32
CA PHE A 98 9.04 6.97 8.26
C PHE A 98 7.79 7.69 8.76
N LYS A 99 7.34 7.38 9.98
CA LYS A 99 6.23 8.10 10.62
C LYS A 99 6.51 9.60 10.67
N THR A 100 7.70 10.00 11.13
CA THR A 100 8.09 11.41 11.23
C THR A 100 8.17 12.08 9.86
N VAL A 101 8.77 11.43 8.86
CA VAL A 101 8.92 12.00 7.50
C VAL A 101 7.58 12.15 6.79
N LEU A 102 6.69 11.16 6.91
CA LEU A 102 5.40 11.16 6.23
C LEU A 102 4.40 12.13 6.88
N LEU A 103 4.34 12.17 8.21
CA LEU A 103 3.45 13.06 8.95
C LEU A 103 3.99 14.50 9.02
N GLY A 104 5.31 14.67 9.02
CA GLY A 104 5.95 15.99 9.03
C GLY A 104 5.89 16.73 7.70
N LYS A 105 5.83 16.01 6.56
CA LYS A 105 5.67 16.62 5.23
C LYS A 105 4.24 17.12 4.98
N ASP A 106 3.22 16.44 5.53
CA ASP A 106 1.82 16.85 5.39
C ASP A 106 1.57 18.25 6.01
N LYS A 107 2.22 18.57 7.14
CA LYS A 107 2.14 19.90 7.78
C LYS A 107 2.78 21.05 6.98
N ARG A 108 3.78 20.77 6.13
CA ARG A 108 4.45 21.83 5.33
C ARG A 108 3.66 22.22 4.08
N GLN A 109 2.82 21.32 3.56
CA GLN A 109 1.98 21.61 2.38
C GLN A 109 0.89 22.65 2.71
N VAL A 110 0.33 22.60 3.94
CA VAL A 110 -0.74 23.51 4.40
C VAL A 110 -0.28 24.97 4.57
N ILE A 111 1.04 25.22 4.70
CA ILE A 111 1.58 26.56 4.98
C ILE A 111 1.85 27.35 3.69
N ILE A 112 1.86 26.71 2.52
CA ILE A 112 2.24 27.35 1.25
C ILE A 112 1.00 27.86 0.46
N ASP A 113 -0.21 27.41 0.83
CA ASP A 113 -1.49 27.81 0.20
C ASP A 113 -2.31 28.77 1.08
N GLY A 114 -1.67 29.52 1.99
CA GLY A 114 -2.31 30.45 2.94
C GLY A 114 -1.96 31.92 2.72
#